data_AF-A0A7L4NK69-F1
#
_entry.id   AF-A0A7L4NK69-F1
#
_cell.length_a   1.000
_cell.length_b   1.000
_cell.length_c   1.000
_cell.angle_alpha   90.00
_cell.angle_beta   90.00
_cell.angle_gamma   90.00
#
_symmetry.space_group_name_H-M   'P 1'
#
loop_
_entity.id
_entity.type
_entity.pdbx_description
1 polymer ?
#
loop_
_entity_poly.entity_id
_entity_poly.type
_entity_poly.pdbx_seq_one_letter_code
_entity_poly.pdbx_strand_id
1 'polypeptide(L)'
;AGRVPEAGQRRILDGASRQRRLSRQLELLENDNFGDDPQAGLPRPGKRLPHFADTAETGKKKKKTRGDHFKLRFRKNFQALLWGSFGNLSAAEGPNYVSAGAGPSRLPQRHFCAVCGFPSAYTCVSCGARYCCGRCLATHQDTR
;
A
#
# COMPACT_ATOMS: atom_id res chain seq x y z
N ALA A 1 -6.80 16.33 -28.43
CA ALA A 1 -5.67 16.25 -27.49
C ALA A 1 -5.66 17.51 -26.61
N GLY A 2 -6.32 17.46 -25.45
CA GLY A 2 -6.44 18.60 -24.55
C GLY A 2 -5.22 18.68 -23.64
N ARG A 3 -4.36 19.67 -23.87
CA ARG A 3 -3.24 19.99 -22.97
C ARG A 3 -3.86 20.61 -21.71
N VAL A 4 -3.80 19.90 -20.59
CA VAL A 4 -4.22 20.44 -19.28
C VAL A 4 -3.38 21.69 -18.99
N PRO A 5 -3.98 22.80 -18.56
CA PRO A 5 -3.23 24.03 -18.27
C PRO A 5 -2.28 23.81 -17.08
N GLU A 6 -0.98 23.90 -17.34
CA GLU A 6 0.16 23.83 -16.40
C GLU A 6 0.03 24.75 -15.17
N ALA A 7 -0.85 25.75 -15.21
CA ALA A 7 -1.06 26.72 -14.15
C ALA A 7 -1.57 26.10 -12.83
N GLY A 8 -2.11 24.88 -12.86
CA GLY A 8 -2.56 24.14 -11.67
C GLY A 8 -1.45 23.40 -10.92
N GLN A 9 -0.32 23.08 -11.57
CA GLN A 9 0.73 22.21 -11.01
C GLN A 9 1.67 22.92 -10.02
N ARG A 10 1.71 24.25 -10.03
CA ARG A 10 2.67 25.04 -9.22
C ARG A 10 2.04 25.81 -8.06
N ARG A 11 0.83 25.43 -7.63
CA ARG A 11 0.23 26.03 -6.44
C ARG A 11 1.02 25.63 -5.21
N ILE A 12 1.56 26.63 -4.50
CA ILE A 12 2.22 26.44 -3.21
C ILE A 12 1.15 25.92 -2.25
N LEU A 13 1.30 24.68 -1.79
CA LEU A 13 0.41 24.08 -0.81
C LEU A 13 1.08 24.13 0.55
N ASP A 14 0.31 24.45 1.59
CA ASP A 14 0.76 24.35 2.97
C ASP A 14 0.93 22.87 3.37
N GLY A 15 1.64 22.64 4.48
CA GLY A 15 1.92 21.30 4.98
C GLY A 15 0.66 20.47 5.26
N ALA A 16 -0.39 21.09 5.81
CA ALA A 16 -1.63 20.39 6.12
C ALA A 16 -2.39 20.00 4.85
N SER A 17 -2.40 20.86 3.83
CA SER A 17 -2.98 20.52 2.52
C SER A 17 -2.27 19.39 1.81
N ARG A 18 -0.92 19.30 1.92
CA ARG A 18 -0.18 18.14 1.42
C ARG A 18 -0.57 16.86 2.13
N GLN A 19 -0.65 16.90 3.47
CA GLN A 19 -1.05 15.74 4.26
C GLN A 19 -2.45 15.24 3.89
N ARG A 20 -3.42 16.16 3.72
CA ARG A 20 -4.79 15.82 3.29
C ARG A 20 -4.85 15.11 1.94
N ARG A 21 -4.03 15.53 0.97
CA ARG A 21 -3.94 14.86 -0.34
C ARG A 21 -3.40 13.45 -0.21
N LEU A 22 -2.34 13.27 0.58
CA LEU A 22 -1.73 11.97 0.83
C LEU A 22 -2.71 11.03 1.54
N SER A 23 -3.40 11.50 2.58
CA SER A 23 -4.42 10.70 3.29
C SER A 23 -5.55 10.27 2.36
N ARG A 24 -6.04 11.15 1.49
CA ARG A 24 -7.08 10.79 0.50
C ARG A 24 -6.59 9.74 -0.48
N GLN A 25 -5.34 9.82 -0.93
CA GLN A 25 -4.76 8.81 -1.82
C GLN A 25 -4.66 7.45 -1.12
N LEU A 26 -4.24 7.42 0.15
CA LEU A 26 -4.22 6.19 0.94
C LEU A 26 -5.61 5.60 1.13
N GLU A 27 -6.61 6.42 1.42
CA GLU A 27 -8.01 5.98 1.58
C GLU A 27 -8.58 5.36 0.29
N LEU A 28 -8.25 5.91 -0.88
CA LEU A 28 -8.63 5.31 -2.16
C LEU A 28 -8.00 3.92 -2.34
N LEU A 29 -6.70 3.79 -2.05
CA LEU A 29 -6.00 2.50 -2.12
C LEU A 29 -6.54 1.49 -1.10
N GLU A 30 -6.95 1.95 0.09
CA GLU A 30 -7.58 1.12 1.11
C GLU A 30 -8.96 0.63 0.66
N ASN A 31 -9.78 1.50 0.05
CA ASN A 31 -11.09 1.11 -0.48
C ASN A 31 -10.99 0.11 -1.64
N ASP A 32 -9.97 0.23 -2.50
CA ASP A 32 -9.73 -0.72 -3.60
C ASP A 32 -9.42 -2.14 -3.09
N ASN A 33 -8.86 -2.29 -1.88
CA ASN A 33 -8.64 -3.62 -1.28
C ASN A 33 -9.96 -4.33 -0.91
N PHE A 34 -11.08 -3.62 -0.81
CA PHE A 34 -12.42 -4.18 -0.56
C PHE A 34 -13.22 -4.44 -1.85
N GLY A 35 -12.62 -4.24 -3.01
CA GLY A 35 -13.22 -4.57 -4.30
C GLY A 35 -13.51 -6.06 -4.43
N ASP A 36 -14.67 -6.40 -4.99
CA ASP A 36 -14.99 -7.78 -5.36
C ASP A 36 -13.97 -8.23 -6.42
N ASP A 37 -13.35 -9.39 -6.19
CA ASP A 37 -12.34 -9.93 -7.09
C ASP A 37 -12.98 -10.12 -8.48
N PRO A 38 -12.54 -9.39 -9.53
CA PRO A 38 -13.18 -9.46 -10.84
C PRO A 38 -13.10 -10.86 -11.45
N GLN A 39 -12.22 -11.72 -10.93
CA GLN A 39 -12.13 -13.14 -11.29
C GLN A 39 -13.05 -14.06 -10.46
N ALA A 40 -13.68 -13.60 -9.37
CA ALA A 40 -14.52 -14.44 -8.51
C ALA A 40 -15.83 -14.89 -9.18
N GLY A 41 -16.33 -14.11 -10.15
CA GLY A 41 -17.53 -14.43 -10.93
C GLY A 41 -17.28 -15.06 -12.30
N LEU A 42 -16.03 -15.11 -12.76
CA LEU A 42 -15.70 -15.63 -14.10
C LEU A 42 -15.49 -17.15 -14.07
N PRO A 43 -16.04 -17.91 -15.04
CA PRO A 43 -15.66 -19.29 -15.25
C PRO A 43 -14.15 -19.37 -15.45
N ARG A 44 -13.44 -20.14 -14.61
CA ARG A 44 -11.99 -20.31 -14.69
C ARG A 44 -11.58 -20.60 -16.14
N PRO A 45 -10.87 -19.70 -16.84
CA PRO A 45 -10.44 -19.99 -18.21
C PRO A 45 -9.49 -21.19 -18.16
N GLY A 46 -9.81 -22.18 -18.99
CA GLY A 46 -9.18 -23.49 -18.94
C GLY A 46 -7.65 -23.43 -19.03
N LYS A 47 -7.00 -24.12 -18.08
CA LYS A 47 -5.74 -24.87 -18.21
C LYS A 47 -4.58 -24.22 -18.99
N ARG A 48 -4.40 -22.89 -18.94
CA ARG A 48 -3.19 -22.21 -19.48
C ARG A 48 -2.71 -21.06 -18.60
N LEU A 49 -2.80 -21.19 -17.28
CA LEU A 49 -1.97 -20.40 -16.37
C LEU A 49 -1.08 -21.35 -15.57
N PRO A 50 0.20 -21.00 -15.33
CA PRO A 50 1.07 -21.77 -14.45
C PRO A 50 0.45 -21.79 -13.06
N HIS A 51 -0.05 -22.96 -12.66
CA HIS A 51 -0.61 -23.18 -11.33
C HIS A 51 0.57 -23.45 -10.39
N PHE A 52 1.02 -22.44 -9.65
CA PHE A 52 1.93 -22.65 -8.52
C PHE A 52 1.17 -23.42 -7.44
N ALA A 53 1.19 -24.74 -7.52
CA ALA A 53 0.65 -25.63 -6.50
C ALA A 53 1.66 -25.66 -5.35
N ASP A 54 1.23 -25.17 -4.19
CA ASP A 54 1.88 -25.43 -2.91
C ASP A 54 1.89 -26.95 -2.70
N THR A 55 3.08 -27.53 -2.58
CA THR A 55 3.29 -28.97 -2.47
C THR A 55 2.87 -29.46 -1.10
N ALA A 56 1.63 -29.95 -0.99
CA ALA A 56 1.23 -30.81 0.12
C ALA A 56 0.15 -31.81 -0.32
N GLU A 57 0.57 -33.07 -0.36
CA GLU A 57 -0.21 -34.29 -0.16
C GLU A 57 -1.17 -34.78 -1.28
N THR A 58 -0.93 -36.05 -1.62
CA THR A 58 -1.65 -36.89 -2.57
C THR A 58 -3.03 -37.31 -2.03
N GLY A 59 -4.08 -37.35 -2.88
CA GLY A 59 -5.31 -38.04 -2.52
C GLY A 59 -6.60 -37.69 -3.27
N LYS A 60 -6.95 -38.54 -4.24
CA LYS A 60 -8.29 -38.98 -4.69
C LYS A 60 -9.41 -37.92 -4.89
N LYS A 61 -9.89 -37.89 -6.15
CA LYS A 61 -11.05 -37.17 -6.67
C LYS A 61 -12.30 -37.31 -5.77
N LYS A 62 -12.76 -36.20 -5.16
CA LYS A 62 -14.12 -36.07 -4.62
C LYS A 62 -14.71 -34.75 -5.11
N LYS A 63 -15.83 -34.83 -5.84
CA LYS A 63 -16.62 -33.69 -6.32
C LYS A 63 -16.99 -32.82 -5.11
N LYS A 64 -16.38 -31.64 -4.98
CA LYS A 64 -16.69 -30.63 -3.96
C LYS A 64 -16.95 -29.28 -4.62
N THR A 65 -18.12 -29.12 -5.22
CA THR A 65 -18.70 -27.81 -5.60
C THR A 65 -19.18 -27.01 -4.38
N ARG A 66 -18.44 -27.07 -3.27
CA ARG A 66 -18.76 -26.38 -2.00
C ARG A 66 -17.50 -26.00 -1.20
N GLY A 67 -16.32 -26.04 -1.82
CA GLY A 67 -15.04 -25.69 -1.18
C GLY A 67 -14.57 -24.27 -1.47
N ASP A 68 -14.93 -23.70 -2.62
CA ASP A 68 -14.49 -22.35 -3.01
C ASP A 68 -15.25 -21.25 -2.27
N HIS A 69 -16.55 -21.44 -2.03
CA HIS A 69 -17.36 -20.49 -1.26
C HIS A 69 -16.97 -20.40 0.22
N PHE A 70 -16.30 -21.44 0.75
CA PHE A 70 -15.71 -21.39 2.08
C PHE A 70 -14.45 -20.51 2.04
N LYS A 71 -13.52 -20.77 1.11
CA LYS A 71 -12.30 -19.96 0.96
C LYS A 71 -12.56 -18.48 0.70
N LEU A 72 -13.62 -18.13 -0.02
CA LEU A 72 -14.00 -16.74 -0.27
C LEU A 72 -14.59 -16.05 0.98
N ARG A 73 -15.43 -16.75 1.76
CA ARG A 73 -15.97 -16.24 3.05
C ARG A 73 -14.91 -16.06 4.14
N PHE A 74 -13.75 -16.73 4.01
CA PHE A 74 -12.62 -16.61 4.94
C PHE A 74 -11.47 -15.73 4.42
N ARG A 75 -11.64 -15.02 3.29
CA ARG A 75 -10.73 -13.93 2.88
C ARG A 75 -10.93 -12.73 3.80
N LYS A 76 -10.52 -12.87 5.06
CA LYS A 76 -10.32 -11.72 5.94
C LYS A 76 -9.15 -10.93 5.35
N ASN A 77 -9.39 -9.66 5.06
CA ASN A 77 -8.28 -8.76 4.76
C ASN A 77 -7.37 -8.65 6.00
N PHE A 78 -6.17 -8.13 5.80
CA PHE A 78 -5.21 -7.97 6.89
C PHE A 78 -5.82 -7.22 8.08
N GLN A 79 -6.66 -6.20 7.81
CA GLN A 79 -7.36 -5.43 8.83
C GLN A 79 -8.35 -6.27 9.68
N ALA A 80 -9.10 -7.17 9.06
CA ALA A 80 -10.03 -8.08 9.74
C ALA A 80 -9.30 -9.17 10.53
N LEU A 81 -8.11 -9.59 10.08
CA LEU A 81 -7.22 -10.46 10.86
C LEU A 81 -6.67 -9.71 12.08
N LEU A 82 -6.28 -8.45 11.91
CA LEU A 82 -5.80 -7.59 13.00
C LEU A 82 -6.86 -7.39 14.08
N TRP A 83 -8.08 -7.03 13.68
CA TRP A 83 -9.19 -6.81 14.61
C TRP A 83 -9.56 -8.10 15.36
N GLY A 84 -9.60 -9.23 14.65
CA GLY A 84 -9.84 -10.54 15.27
C GLY A 84 -8.75 -10.92 16.27
N SER A 85 -7.48 -10.62 15.98
CA SER A 85 -6.37 -10.81 16.91
C SER A 85 -6.47 -9.86 18.11
N PHE A 86 -6.98 -8.64 17.93
CA PHE A 86 -7.15 -7.67 19.01
C PHE A 86 -8.22 -8.13 20.02
N GLY A 87 -9.34 -8.68 19.55
CA GLY A 87 -10.37 -9.25 20.43
C GLY A 87 -9.91 -10.45 21.26
N ASN A 88 -8.82 -11.12 20.85
CA ASN A 88 -8.24 -12.29 21.52
C ASN A 88 -6.98 -11.93 22.33
N LEU A 89 -6.80 -10.64 22.70
CA LEU A 89 -5.65 -10.14 23.46
C LEU A 89 -5.38 -10.91 24.76
N SER A 90 -6.41 -11.53 25.33
CA SER A 90 -6.29 -12.32 26.57
C SER A 90 -5.64 -13.70 26.36
N ALA A 91 -5.51 -14.21 25.14
CA ALA A 91 -5.00 -15.57 24.88
C ALA A 91 -3.66 -15.61 24.11
N ALA A 92 -3.16 -14.47 23.61
CA ALA A 92 -1.91 -14.43 22.87
C ALA A 92 -0.73 -14.16 23.82
N GLU A 93 -0.10 -15.23 24.29
CA GLU A 93 1.01 -15.25 25.26
C GLU A 93 2.36 -14.75 24.69
N GLY A 94 2.37 -13.91 23.64
CA GLY A 94 3.57 -13.46 22.94
C GLY A 94 3.41 -12.15 22.15
N PRO A 95 4.51 -11.60 21.57
CA PRO A 95 4.47 -10.33 20.84
C PRO A 95 3.58 -10.46 19.59
N ASN A 96 2.55 -9.63 19.52
CA ASN A 96 1.63 -9.50 18.39
C ASN A 96 2.06 -8.38 17.43
N TYR A 97 1.36 -8.24 16.30
CA TYR A 97 1.67 -7.23 15.28
C TYR A 97 1.70 -5.80 15.84
N VAL A 98 0.89 -5.49 16.85
CA VAL A 98 0.81 -4.15 17.45
C VAL A 98 1.94 -3.94 18.47
N SER A 99 2.26 -4.95 19.27
CA SER A 99 3.33 -4.88 20.28
C SER A 99 4.74 -4.95 19.68
N ALA A 100 4.89 -5.49 18.47
CA ALA A 100 6.14 -5.52 17.74
C ALA A 100 6.52 -4.17 17.10
N GLY A 101 5.64 -3.17 17.15
CA GLY A 101 5.90 -1.83 16.62
C GLY A 101 7.02 -1.12 17.37
N ALA A 102 8.05 -0.66 16.64
CA ALA A 102 9.09 0.18 17.22
C ALA A 102 8.51 1.53 17.65
N GLY A 103 8.93 2.01 18.82
CA GLY A 103 8.56 3.33 19.32
C GLY A 103 9.13 4.48 18.46
N PRO A 104 8.67 5.73 18.70
CA PRO A 104 9.15 6.88 17.95
C PRO A 104 10.66 7.11 18.15
N SER A 105 11.32 7.64 17.11
CA SER A 105 12.74 7.97 17.15
C SER A 105 13.04 8.99 18.25
N ARG A 106 14.11 8.74 19.01
CA ARG A 106 14.68 9.70 19.98
C ARG A 106 15.64 10.71 19.35
N LEU A 107 16.05 10.48 18.10
CA LEU A 107 17.01 11.29 17.37
C LEU A 107 16.31 12.25 16.40
N PRO A 108 16.87 13.45 16.15
CA PRO A 108 16.31 14.41 15.21
C PRO A 108 16.29 13.85 13.79
N GLN A 109 15.25 14.21 13.03
CA GLN A 109 15.12 13.78 11.64
C GLN A 109 16.22 14.37 10.77
N ARG A 110 16.94 13.51 10.04
CA ARG A 110 17.89 13.94 9.01
C ARG A 110 17.16 14.20 7.69
N HIS A 111 17.72 15.06 6.87
CA HIS A 111 17.10 15.52 5.64
C HIS A 111 17.98 15.16 4.44
N PHE A 112 17.48 14.24 3.62
CA PHE A 112 18.18 13.71 2.46
C PHE A 112 17.42 14.01 1.18
N CYS A 113 18.17 14.14 0.08
CA CYS A 113 17.62 14.33 -1.25
C CYS A 113 16.90 13.07 -1.71
N ALA A 114 15.66 13.22 -2.18
CA ALA A 114 14.86 12.10 -2.68
C ALA A 114 15.37 11.49 -4.01
N VAL A 115 16.30 12.18 -4.70
CA VAL A 115 16.85 11.74 -5.99
C VAL A 115 18.17 11.01 -5.81
N CYS A 116 19.09 11.55 -4.99
CA CYS A 116 20.47 11.04 -4.89
C CYS A 116 20.93 10.68 -3.47
N GLY A 117 20.09 10.89 -2.44
CA GLY A 117 20.41 10.51 -1.05
C GLY A 117 21.39 11.41 -0.31
N PHE A 118 22.01 12.40 -0.95
CA PHE A 118 22.89 13.38 -0.27
C PHE A 118 22.11 14.32 0.67
N PRO A 119 22.76 14.93 1.68
CA PRO A 119 22.13 15.92 2.55
C PRO A 119 21.47 17.03 1.74
N SER A 120 20.21 17.33 2.05
CA SER A 120 19.40 18.30 1.30
C SER A 120 19.04 19.50 2.17
N ALA A 121 19.39 20.70 1.72
CA ALA A 121 18.97 21.95 2.35
C ALA A 121 17.66 22.51 1.76
N TYR A 122 17.27 22.07 0.55
CA TYR A 122 16.14 22.65 -0.19
C TYR A 122 14.91 21.75 -0.19
N THR A 123 13.73 22.38 -0.31
CA THR A 123 12.42 21.73 -0.34
C THR A 123 11.61 22.18 -1.55
N CYS A 124 10.98 21.25 -2.24
CA CYS A 124 10.07 21.55 -3.33
C CYS A 124 8.77 22.17 -2.81
N VAL A 125 8.30 23.23 -3.47
CA VAL A 125 7.11 23.99 -3.06
C VAL A 125 5.78 23.27 -3.32
N SER A 126 5.73 22.35 -4.29
CA SER A 126 4.50 21.64 -4.66
C SER A 126 4.26 20.41 -3.77
N CYS A 127 5.26 19.56 -3.61
CA CYS A 127 5.15 18.27 -2.94
C CYS A 127 5.88 18.20 -1.59
N GLY A 128 6.74 19.18 -1.25
CA GLY A 128 7.55 19.17 -0.03
C GLY A 128 8.74 18.20 -0.05
N ALA A 129 9.00 17.49 -1.15
CA ALA A 129 10.16 16.62 -1.29
C ALA A 129 11.46 17.43 -1.23
N ARG A 130 12.53 16.84 -0.68
CA ARG A 130 13.81 17.53 -0.53
C ARG A 130 14.79 17.22 -1.64
N TYR A 131 15.59 18.21 -2.01
CA TYR A 131 16.62 18.10 -3.04
C TYR A 131 17.92 18.79 -2.65
N CYS A 132 19.05 18.32 -3.18
CA CYS A 132 20.37 18.88 -2.87
C CYS A 132 20.80 19.98 -3.86
N CYS A 133 20.40 19.90 -5.13
CA CYS A 133 20.83 20.83 -6.18
C CYS A 133 19.76 21.00 -7.28
N GLY A 134 19.94 21.99 -8.15
CA GLY A 134 19.03 22.29 -9.26
C GLY A 134 18.86 21.13 -10.26
N ARG A 135 19.90 20.30 -10.47
CA ARG A 135 19.78 19.09 -11.29
C ARG A 135 18.79 18.09 -10.70
N CYS A 136 18.86 17.84 -9.39
CA CYS A 136 17.89 16.99 -8.71
C CYS A 136 16.49 17.63 -8.67
N LEU A 137 16.38 18.96 -8.65
CA LEU A 137 15.08 19.63 -8.79
C LEU A 137 14.47 19.39 -10.18
N ALA A 138 15.25 19.48 -11.25
CA ALA A 138 14.77 19.19 -12.61
C ALA A 138 14.29 17.74 -12.73
N THR A 139 15.11 16.77 -12.31
CA THR A 139 14.73 15.35 -12.28
C THR A 139 13.50 15.10 -11.40
N HIS A 140 13.39 15.82 -10.29
CA HIS A 140 12.23 15.74 -9.41
C HIS A 140 10.96 16.22 -10.11
N GLN A 141 11.00 17.37 -10.79
CA GLN A 141 9.87 17.93 -11.53
C GLN A 141 9.45 17.08 -12.74
N ASP A 142 10.40 16.40 -13.38
CA ASP A 142 10.12 15.52 -14.52
C ASP A 142 9.43 14.21 -14.09
N THR A 143 9.69 13.73 -12.87
CA THR A 143 9.24 12.41 -12.41
C THR A 143 8.16 12.44 -11.33
N ARG A 144 7.87 13.58 -10.70
CA ARG A 144 6.95 13.72 -9.56
C ARG A 144 6.21 15.05 -9.55
#